data_AF-A0A132F692-F1
#
_entry.id   AF-A0A132F692-F1
#
_cell.length_a   1.000
_cell.length_b   1.000
_cell.length_c   1.000
_cell.angle_alpha   90.00
_cell.angle_beta   90.00
_cell.angle_gamma   90.00
#
_symmetry.space_group_name_H-M   'P 1'
#
loop_
_entity.id
_entity.type
_entity.pdbx_description
1 polymer ?
#
loop_
_entity_poly.entity_id
_entity_poly.type
_entity_poly.pdbx_seq_one_letter_code
_entity_poly.pdbx_strand_id
1 'polypeptide(L)'
;MSATLERLTVIMPPEMAGAIRQADEDGEYASTSEVVREALRERKTRRQSMLGELAELKAEIDQGLADVAAGRLKKFDPENVIARGRQLLVERSK
;
A
#
# COMPACT_ATOMS: atom_id res chain seq x y z
N MET A 1 -2.62 10.78 26.49
CA MET A 1 -3.52 9.61 26.59
C MET A 1 -2.65 8.39 26.82
N SER A 2 -2.76 7.74 27.98
CA SER A 2 -1.93 6.57 28.31
C SER A 2 -2.26 5.43 27.34
N ALA A 3 -1.30 5.01 26.52
CA ALA A 3 -1.47 3.84 25.66
C ALA A 3 -1.49 2.62 26.58
N THR A 4 -2.67 2.01 26.77
CA THR A 4 -2.81 0.76 27.53
C THR A 4 -1.99 -0.32 26.83
N LEU A 5 -0.99 -0.86 27.53
CA LEU A 5 -0.16 -1.96 27.03
C LEU A 5 -0.76 -3.29 27.48
N GLU A 6 -0.92 -4.21 26.55
CA GLU A 6 -1.32 -5.59 26.81
C GLU A 6 -0.10 -6.51 26.69
N ARG A 7 0.01 -7.49 27.58
CA ARG A 7 1.08 -8.49 27.56
C ARG A 7 0.62 -9.71 26.75
N LEU A 8 1.40 -10.06 25.73
CA LEU A 8 1.15 -11.20 24.86
C LEU A 8 2.32 -12.19 24.92
N THR A 9 2.02 -13.49 24.91
CA THR A 9 3.01 -14.55 24.71
C THR A 9 2.93 -15.03 23.26
N VAL A 10 4.04 -14.96 22.53
CA VAL A 10 4.10 -15.27 21.10
C VAL A 10 5.17 -16.34 20.86
N ILE A 11 4.86 -17.35 20.05
CA ILE A 11 5.83 -18.39 19.69
C ILE A 11 6.57 -17.97 18.42
N MET A 12 7.89 -17.85 18.60
CA MET A 12 8.92 -17.45 17.64
C MET A 12 9.55 -18.59 16.83
N PRO A 13 9.81 -18.52 15.51
CA PRO A 13 10.95 -19.25 14.94
C PRO A 13 12.26 -18.82 15.64
N PRO A 14 13.20 -19.74 15.94
CA PRO A 14 14.42 -19.41 16.69
C PRO A 14 15.26 -18.31 16.06
N GLU A 15 15.35 -18.30 14.72
CA GLU A 15 16.05 -17.28 13.94
C GLU A 15 15.48 -15.88 14.17
N MET A 16 14.15 -15.73 14.06
CA MET A 16 13.48 -14.45 14.30
C MET A 16 13.65 -13.99 15.75
N ALA A 17 13.57 -14.90 16.72
CA ALA A 17 13.80 -14.57 18.12
C ALA A 17 15.25 -14.15 18.37
N GLY A 18 16.21 -14.73 17.64
CA GLY A 18 17.61 -14.32 17.63
C GLY A 18 17.78 -12.90 17.11
N ALA A 19 17.20 -12.58 15.95
CA ALA A 19 17.27 -11.25 15.35
C ALA A 19 16.69 -10.16 16.27
N ILE A 20 15.55 -10.42 16.93
CA ILE A 20 14.95 -9.46 17.87
C ILE A 20 15.84 -9.22 19.10
N ARG A 21 16.47 -10.28 19.64
CA ARG A 21 17.40 -10.13 20.77
C ARG A 21 18.65 -9.37 20.36
N GLN A 22 19.20 -9.67 19.19
CA GLN A 22 20.38 -8.98 18.68
C GLN A 22 20.13 -7.48 18.50
N ALA A 23 18.97 -7.09 17.95
CA ALA A 23 18.61 -5.68 17.79
C ALA A 23 18.47 -4.93 19.13
N ASP A 24 18.10 -5.64 20.20
CA ASP A 24 18.08 -5.12 21.59
C ASP A 24 19.51 -5.01 22.15
N GLU A 25 20.34 -6.04 21.95
CA GLU A 25 21.75 -6.09 22.40
C GLU A 25 22.65 -5.05 21.70
N ASP A 26 22.40 -4.79 20.41
CA ASP A 26 23.11 -3.79 19.61
C ASP A 26 22.71 -2.34 19.99
N GLY A 27 21.72 -2.18 20.88
CA GLY A 27 21.25 -0.90 21.39
C GLY A 27 20.44 -0.07 20.39
N GLU A 28 20.03 -0.69 19.27
CA GLU A 28 19.17 -0.06 18.26
C GLU A 28 17.75 0.18 18.82
N TYR A 29 17.33 -0.64 19.79
CA TYR A 29 16.04 -0.57 20.46
C TYR A 29 16.19 -0.62 21.98
N ALA A 30 15.26 -0.02 22.72
CA ALA A 30 15.28 -0.02 24.18
C ALA A 30 14.65 -1.29 24.79
N SER A 31 13.97 -2.11 23.97
CA SER A 31 13.45 -3.41 24.38
C SER A 31 13.09 -4.26 23.17
N THR A 32 13.14 -5.59 23.33
CA THR A 32 12.52 -6.55 22.40
C THR A 32 11.06 -6.23 22.02
N SER A 33 10.28 -5.67 22.95
CA SER A 33 8.89 -5.27 22.71
C SER A 33 8.77 -4.05 21.78
N GLU A 34 9.81 -3.23 21.67
CA GLU A 34 9.85 -2.09 20.77
C GLU A 34 10.03 -2.53 19.31
N VAL A 35 10.98 -3.44 19.07
CA VAL A 35 11.22 -4.07 17.76
C VAL A 35 9.92 -4.67 17.20
N VAL A 36 9.21 -5.43 18.04
CA VAL A 36 7.93 -6.05 17.65
C VAL A 36 6.87 -5.00 17.31
N ARG A 37 6.75 -3.94 18.11
CA ARG A 37 5.77 -2.87 17.85
C ARG A 37 6.09 -2.13 16.56
N GLU A 38 7.37 -1.86 16.28
CA GLU A 38 7.78 -1.22 15.04
C GLU A 38 7.44 -2.07 13.82
N ALA A 39 7.82 -3.35 13.82
CA ALA A 39 7.51 -4.28 12.74
C ALA A 39 5.99 -4.39 12.50
N LEU A 40 5.19 -4.40 13.57
CA LEU A 40 3.72 -4.39 13.47
C LEU A 40 3.16 -3.09 12.90
N ARG A 41 3.73 -1.93 13.26
CA ARG A 41 3.33 -0.63 12.68
C ARG A 41 3.66 -0.58 11.20
N GLU A 42 4.86 -0.97 10.80
CA GLU A 42 5.27 -0.99 9.39
C GLU A 42 4.36 -1.91 8.57
N ARG A 43 4.10 -3.13 9.07
CA ARG A 43 3.17 -4.06 8.44
C ARG A 43 1.76 -3.48 8.30
N LYS A 44 1.27 -2.77 9.33
CA LYS A 44 -0.04 -2.12 9.29
C LYS A 44 -0.08 -1.04 8.20
N THR A 45 0.90 -0.16 8.17
CA THR A 45 1.01 0.91 7.15
C THR A 45 1.02 0.31 5.75
N ARG A 46 1.88 -0.68 5.50
CA ARG A 46 1.96 -1.37 4.20
C ARG A 46 0.63 -1.98 3.78
N ARG A 47 -0.09 -2.61 4.72
CA ARG A 47 -1.40 -3.20 4.45
C ARG A 47 -2.47 -2.14 4.19
N GLN A 48 -2.42 -1.00 4.86
CA GLN A 48 -3.34 0.11 4.60
C GLN A 48 -3.15 0.67 3.19
N SER A 49 -1.91 0.88 2.74
CA SER A 49 -1.60 1.29 1.37
C SER A 49 -2.13 0.27 0.35
N MET A 50 -1.82 -1.01 0.53
CA MET A 50 -2.29 -2.09 -0.37
C MET A 50 -3.82 -2.15 -0.45
N LEU A 51 -4.53 -1.94 0.67
CA LEU A 51 -6.00 -1.93 0.67
C LEU A 51 -6.57 -0.67 -0.01
N GLY A 52 -5.89 0.48 0.11
CA GLY A 52 -6.25 1.71 -0.60
C GLY A 52 -6.11 1.54 -2.11
N GLU A 53 -4.95 1.09 -2.58
CA GLU A 53 -4.68 0.83 -4.01
C GLU A 53 -5.68 -0.18 -4.59
N LEU A 54 -6.00 -1.24 -3.84
CA LEU A 54 -6.99 -2.22 -4.28
C LEU A 54 -8.41 -1.63 -4.37
N ALA A 55 -8.77 -0.75 -3.45
CA ALA A 55 -10.07 -0.09 -3.47
C ALA A 55 -10.19 0.88 -4.66
N GLU A 56 -9.13 1.62 -4.96
CA GLU A 56 -9.04 2.50 -6.14
C GLU A 56 -9.16 1.69 -7.43
N LEU A 57 -8.37 0.62 -7.59
CA LEU A 57 -8.45 -0.26 -8.75
C LEU A 57 -9.84 -0.86 -8.93
N LYS A 58 -10.48 -1.30 -7.84
CA LYS A 58 -11.83 -1.84 -7.89
C LYS A 58 -12.84 -0.78 -8.33
N ALA A 59 -12.73 0.46 -7.85
CA ALA A 59 -13.59 1.56 -8.25
C ALA A 59 -13.44 1.89 -9.75
N GLU A 60 -12.20 1.88 -10.28
CA GLU A 60 -11.94 2.07 -11.71
C GLU A 60 -12.57 0.96 -12.57
N ILE A 61 -12.47 -0.30 -12.12
CA ILE A 61 -13.11 -1.44 -12.78
C ILE A 61 -14.63 -1.29 -12.77
N ASP A 62 -15.22 -0.97 -11.62
CA ASP A 62 -16.67 -0.79 -11.47
C ASP A 62 -17.17 0.34 -12.37
N GLN A 63 -16.41 1.43 -12.51
CA GLN A 63 -16.70 2.51 -13.47
C GLN A 63 -16.65 2.00 -14.93
N GLY A 64 -15.61 1.25 -15.30
CA GLY A 64 -15.50 0.64 -16.62
C GLY A 64 -16.67 -0.30 -16.94
N LEU A 65 -17.09 -1.12 -15.97
CA LEU A 65 -18.26 -2.00 -16.11
C LEU A 65 -19.56 -1.20 -16.26
N ALA A 66 -19.72 -0.07 -15.56
CA ALA A 66 -20.85 0.83 -15.73
C ALA A 66 -20.86 1.48 -17.13
N ASP A 67 -19.69 1.83 -17.67
CA ASP A 67 -19.55 2.33 -19.05
C ASP A 67 -19.92 1.27 -20.09
N VAL A 68 -19.54 0.01 -19.86
CA VAL A 68 -19.96 -1.13 -20.69
C VAL A 68 -21.48 -1.28 -20.66
N ALA A 69 -22.09 -1.33 -19.47
CA ALA A 69 -23.52 -1.50 -19.30
C ALA A 69 -24.34 -0.36 -19.94
N ALA A 70 -23.80 0.86 -19.92
CA ALA A 70 -24.41 2.02 -20.54
C ALA A 70 -24.09 2.19 -22.05
N GLY A 71 -23.31 1.28 -22.64
CA GLY A 71 -22.95 1.33 -24.06
C GLY A 71 -22.03 2.50 -24.43
N ARG A 72 -21.25 3.04 -23.47
CA ARG A 72 -20.32 4.17 -23.70
C ARG A 72 -18.97 3.75 -24.30
N LEU A 73 -18.89 2.54 -24.83
CA LEU A 73 -17.67 2.00 -25.42
C LEU A 73 -17.46 2.55 -26.84
N LYS A 74 -16.20 2.74 -27.21
CA LYS A 74 -15.76 3.03 -28.58
C LYS A 74 -14.74 1.99 -28.99
N LYS A 75 -14.58 1.76 -30.30
CA LYS A 75 -13.47 0.95 -30.78
C LYS A 75 -12.16 1.59 -30.35
N PHE A 76 -11.25 0.76 -29.85
CA PHE A 76 -9.91 1.21 -29.50
C PHE A 76 -9.16 1.61 -30.77
N ASP A 77 -8.64 2.83 -30.77
CA ASP A 77 -7.87 3.42 -31.85
C ASP A 77 -6.62 4.10 -31.26
N PRO A 78 -5.44 3.47 -31.36
CA PRO A 78 -4.22 3.99 -30.75
C PRO A 78 -3.73 5.28 -31.39
N GLU A 79 -4.01 5.51 -32.68
CA GLU A 79 -3.55 6.70 -33.42
C GLU A 79 -4.30 7.94 -32.92
N ASN A 80 -5.61 7.81 -32.73
CA ASN A 80 -6.43 8.87 -32.13
C ASN A 80 -6.04 9.17 -30.68
N VAL A 81 -5.68 8.15 -29.88
CA VAL A 81 -5.18 8.34 -28.50
C VAL A 81 -3.86 9.12 -28.50
N ILE A 82 -2.91 8.76 -29.35
CA ILE A 82 -1.62 9.45 -29.47
C ILE A 82 -1.80 10.89 -29.94
N ALA A 83 -2.63 11.12 -30.96
CA ALA A 83 -2.90 12.46 -31.48
C ALA A 83 -3.48 13.37 -30.39
N ARG A 84 -4.44 12.88 -29.61
CA ARG A 84 -5.03 13.61 -28.48
C ARG A 84 -4.02 13.91 -27.38
N GLY A 85 -3.15 12.94 -27.05
CA GLY A 85 -2.07 13.15 -26.09
C GLY A 85 -1.10 14.27 -26.49
N ARG A 86 -0.73 14.35 -27.78
CA ARG A 86 0.12 15.42 -28.32
C ARG A 86 -0.53 16.80 -28.21
N GLN A 87 -1.84 16.89 -28.49
CA GLN A 87 -2.58 18.15 -28.37
C GLN A 87 -2.59 18.67 -26.91
N LEU A 88 -2.90 17.78 -25.95
CA LEU A 88 -2.92 18.13 -24.52
C LEU A 88 -1.54 18.59 -24.00
N LEU A 89 -0.45 18.00 -24.51
CA LEU A 89 0.90 18.42 -24.15
C LEU A 89 1.22 19.85 -24.64
N VAL A 90 0.80 20.18 -25.86
CA VAL A 90 0.98 21.54 -26.42
C VAL A 90 0.19 22.57 -25.63
N GLU A 91 -1.05 22.27 -25.25
CA GLU A 91 -1.89 23.16 -24.44
C GLU A 91 -1.30 23.44 -23.06
N ARG A 92 -0.66 22.45 -22.41
CA ARG A 92 -0.03 22.62 -21.09
C ARG A 92 1.28 23.42 -21.13
N SER A 93 1.88 23.56 -22.31
CA SER A 93 3.15 24.27 -22.51
C SER A 93 2.99 25.76 -22.86
N LYS A 94 1.74 26.24 -23.02
CA LYS A 94 1.39 27.66 -23.19
C LYS A 94 1.07 28.29 -21.85
#